data_AF-A0A843GX88-F1
#
_entry.id   AF-A0A843GX88-F1
#
_cell.length_a   1.000
_cell.length_b   1.000
_cell.length_c   1.000
_cell.angle_alpha   90.00
_cell.angle_beta   90.00
_cell.angle_gamma   90.00
#
_symmetry.space_group_name_H-M   'P 1'
#
loop_
_entity.id
_entity.type
_entity.pdbx_description
1 polymer ?
#
loop_
_entity_poly.entity_id
_entity_poly.type
_entity_poly.pdbx_seq_one_letter_code
_entity_poly.pdbx_strand_id
1 'polypeptide(L)' 'MMKELSRTQWENLIDEWILNQRDRALLKRRLLDGIIFEDLAEEFNLSVRQTKRIVAQCTEKLIRHL' A
#
# COMPACT_ATOMS: atom_id res chain seq x y z
N MET A 1 6.08 -8.87 -20.46
CA MET A 1 6.47 -7.56 -19.91
C MET A 1 5.32 -7.12 -19.02
N MET A 2 5.48 -7.15 -17.69
CA MET A 2 4.44 -6.63 -16.79
C MET A 2 4.24 -5.15 -17.12
N LYS A 3 3.03 -4.77 -17.51
CA LYS A 3 2.72 -3.38 -17.86
C LYS A 3 2.82 -2.56 -16.58
N GLU A 4 3.74 -1.60 -16.51
CA GLU A 4 3.81 -0.69 -15.37
C GLU A 4 2.51 0.11 -15.30
N LEU A 5 1.80 -0.01 -14.18
CA LEU A 5 0.61 0.79 -13.94
C LEU A 5 1.02 2.23 -13.67
N SER A 6 0.28 3.17 -14.25
CA SER A 6 0.37 4.58 -13.88
C SER A 6 -0.03 4.78 -12.41
N ARG A 7 0.41 5.91 -11.83
CA ARG A 7 0.02 6.30 -10.46
C ARG A 7 -1.50 6.24 -10.24
N THR A 8 -2.29 6.80 -11.16
CA THR A 8 -3.76 6.82 -11.06
C THR A 8 -4.35 5.41 -11.11
N GLN A 9 -3.79 4.50 -11.91
CA GLN A 9 -4.25 3.11 -11.93
C GLN A 9 -3.97 2.40 -10.61
N TRP A 10 -2.80 2.64 -9.99
CA TRP A 10 -2.52 2.13 -8.66
C TRP A 10 -3.44 2.73 -7.59
N GLU A 11 -3.70 4.04 -7.63
CA GLU A 11 -4.63 4.71 -6.71
C GLU A 11 -6.02 4.09 -6.78
N ASN A 12 -6.56 3.92 -7.99
CA ASN A 12 -7.86 3.30 -8.20
C ASN A 12 -7.90 1.84 -7.73
N LEU A 13 -6.85 1.05 -8.00
CA LEU A 13 -6.77 -0.33 -7.55
C LEU A 13 -6.75 -0.45 -6.02
N ILE A 14 -6.01 0.45 -5.35
CA ILE A 14 -5.96 0.53 -3.89
C ILE A 14 -7.34 0.92 -3.33
N ASP A 15 -7.97 1.94 -3.91
CA ASP A 15 -9.27 2.44 -3.43
C ASP A 15 -10.40 1.41 -3.61
N GLU A 16 -10.37 0.65 -4.70
CA GLU A 16 -11.36 -0.40 -4.99
C GLU A 16 -11.21 -1.60 -4.04
N TRP A 17 -9.99 -2.11 -3.84
CA TRP A 17 -9.80 -3.42 -3.21
C TRP A 17 -9.39 -3.37 -1.73
N ILE A 18 -8.91 -2.23 -1.23
CA ILE A 18 -8.49 -2.10 0.17
C ILE A 18 -9.56 -1.30 0.92
N LEU A 19 -10.41 -1.99 1.67
CA LEU A 19 -11.57 -1.36 2.30
C LEU A 19 -11.23 -0.57 3.56
N ASN A 20 -10.13 -0.90 4.23
CA ASN A 20 -9.67 -0.17 5.42
C ASN A 20 -8.99 1.15 5.01
N GLN A 21 -9.52 2.27 5.51
CA GLN A 21 -9.02 3.61 5.16
C GLN A 21 -7.57 3.85 5.58
N ARG A 22 -7.16 3.39 6.77
CA ARG A 22 -5.78 3.53 7.26
C ARG A 22 -4.84 2.74 6.35
N ASP A 23 -5.20 1.51 6.01
CA ASP A 23 -4.36 0.66 5.18
C ASP A 23 -4.27 1.18 3.73
N ARG A 24 -5.35 1.79 3.19
CA ARG A 24 -5.29 2.54 1.91
C ARG A 24 -4.28 3.67 1.96
N ALA A 25 -4.38 4.54 2.95
CA ALA A 25 -3.48 5.69 3.10
C ALA A 25 -2.03 5.22 3.23
N LEU A 26 -1.79 4.20 4.05
CA LEU A 26 -0.48 3.58 4.23
C LEU A 26 0.09 3.02 2.92
N LEU A 27 -0.74 2.33 2.11
CA LEU A 27 -0.30 1.82 0.81
C LEU A 27 -0.03 2.92 -0.20
N LYS A 28 -0.83 3.99 -0.24
CA LYS A 28 -0.56 5.13 -1.13
C LYS A 28 0.79 5.77 -0.81
N ARG A 29 1.07 6.02 0.46
CA ARG A 29 2.36 6.54 0.93
C ARG A 29 3.52 5.58 0.59
N ARG A 30 3.32 4.27 0.76
CA ARG A 30 4.36 3.27 0.48
C ARG A 30 4.62 3.07 -1.01
N LEU A 31 3.58 2.81 -1.78
CA LEU A 31 3.68 2.33 -3.17
C LEU A 31 3.77 3.48 -4.18
N LEU A 32 3.17 4.63 -3.88
CA LEU A 32 3.12 5.77 -4.80
C LEU A 32 4.16 6.84 -4.44
N ASP A 33 4.40 7.05 -3.15
CA ASP A 33 5.32 8.09 -2.67
C ASP A 33 6.68 7.52 -2.20
N GLY A 34 6.81 6.19 -2.11
CA GLY A 34 8.08 5.52 -1.84
C GLY A 34 8.57 5.60 -0.38
N ILE A 35 7.74 6.06 0.56
CA ILE A 35 8.12 6.24 1.97
C ILE A 35 8.62 4.92 2.59
N ILE A 36 9.64 4.99 3.44
CA ILE A 36 10.23 3.83 4.10
C ILE A 36 9.35 3.31 5.25
N PHE A 37 9.58 2.08 5.70
CA PHE A 37 8.69 1.43 6.67
C PHE A 37 8.76 2.05 8.07
N GLU A 38 9.92 2.62 8.43
CA GLU A 38 10.19 3.29 9.69
C GLU A 38 9.32 4.55 9.82
N ASP A 39 9.38 5.44 8.83
CA ASP A 39 8.57 6.67 8.78
C ASP A 39 7.07 6.35 8.73
N LEU A 40 6.65 5.33 7.98
CA LEU A 40 5.25 4.88 7.95
C LEU A 40 4.80 4.32 9.31
N ALA A 41 5.68 3.61 10.02
CA ALA A 41 5.37 3.08 11.34
C ALA A 41 5.11 4.23 12.32
N GLU A 42 5.94 5.28 12.28
CA GLU A 42 5.74 6.49 13.06
C GLU A 42 4.45 7.23 12.66
N GLU A 43 4.28 7.54 11.36
CA GLU A 43 3.13 8.28 10.83
C GLU A 43 1.78 7.64 11.17
N PHE A 44 1.71 6.31 11.13
CA PHE A 44 0.48 5.55 11.35
C PHE A 44 0.37 4.96 12.77
N ASN A 45 1.30 5.29 13.68
CA ASN A 45 1.36 4.78 15.05
C ASN A 45 1.28 3.23 15.11
N LEU A 46 2.14 2.58 14.33
CA LEU A 46 2.28 1.13 14.22
C LEU A 46 3.71 0.71 14.54
N SER A 47 3.93 -0.58 14.81
CA SER A 47 5.28 -1.13 14.75
C SER A 47 5.72 -1.35 13.30
N VAL A 48 7.01 -1.19 13.00
CA VAL A 48 7.60 -1.48 11.68
C VAL A 48 7.21 -2.89 11.17
N ARG A 49 7.13 -3.87 12.09
CA ARG A 49 6.69 -5.24 11.77
C ARG A 49 5.24 -5.28 11.31
N GLN A 50 4.33 -4.59 12.00
CA GLN A 50 2.93 -4.50 11.59
C GLN A 50 2.78 -3.77 10.26
N THR A 51 3.50 -2.66 10.05
CA THR A 51 3.52 -1.93 8.78
C THR A 51 3.94 -2.83 7.64
N LYS A 52 5.05 -3.56 7.76
CA LYS A 52 5.51 -4.53 6.76
C LYS A 52 4.47 -5.62 6.48
N ARG A 53 3.82 -6.15 7.54
CA ARG A 53 2.78 -7.17 7.39
C ARG A 53 1.56 -6.64 6.62
N ILE A 54 1.09 -5.44 6.95
CA ILE A 54 -0.05 -4.81 6.27
C ILE A 54 0.27 -4.58 4.80
N VAL A 55 1.44 -4.00 4.50
CA VAL A 55 1.87 -3.77 3.12
C VAL A 55 1.93 -5.09 2.36
N ALA A 56 2.59 -6.11 2.89
CA ALA A 56 2.70 -7.40 2.23
C ALA A 56 1.32 -8.04 1.93
N GLN A 57 0.43 -8.09 2.94
CA GLN A 57 -0.90 -8.67 2.79
C GLN A 57 -1.75 -7.91 1.77
N CYS A 58 -1.71 -6.58 1.80
CA CYS A 58 -2.48 -5.78 0.87
C CYS A 58 -1.91 -5.82 -0.55
N THR A 59 -0.58 -5.78 -0.70
CA THR A 59 0.06 -5.93 -2.01
C THR A 59 -0.24 -7.29 -2.64
N GLU A 60 -0.22 -8.38 -1.85
CA GLU A 60 -0.62 -9.70 -2.34
C GLU A 60 -2.09 -9.69 -2.82
N LYS A 61 -2.98 -9.02 -2.08
CA LYS A 61 -4.37 -8.85 -2.50
C LYS A 61 -4.48 -8.08 -3.82
N LEU A 62 -3.76 -6.97 -3.97
CA LEU A 62 -3.78 -6.14 -5.19
C LEU A 62 -3.27 -6.91 -6.42
N ILE A 63 -2.20 -7.71 -6.25
CA ILE A 63 -1.63 -8.52 -7.34
C ILE A 63 -2.63 -9.54 -7.88
N ARG A 64 -3.57 -10.06 -7.07
CA ARG A 64 -4.62 -10.97 -7.54
C ARG A 64 -5.63 -10.33 -8.50
N HIS A 65 -5.59 -9.01 -8.64
CA HIS A 65 -6.45 -8.22 -9.51
C HIS A 65 -5.70 -7.60 -10.70
N LEU A 66 -4.45 -8.03 -10.94
CA LEU A 66 -3.60 -7.64 -12.07
C LEU A 66 -3.41 -8.79 -13.05
#